data_AF-A0A2L2TFN5-F1
#
_entry.id   AF-A0A2L2TFN5-F1
#
_cell.length_a   1.000
_cell.length_b   1.000
_cell.length_c   1.000
_cell.angle_alpha   90.00
_cell.angle_beta   90.00
_cell.angle_gamma   90.00
#
_symmetry.space_group_name_H-M   'P 1'
#
loop_
_entity.id
_entity.type
_entity.pdbx_description
1 polymer ?
#
loop_
_entity_poly.entity_id
_entity_poly.type
_entity_poly.pdbx_seq_one_letter_code
_entity_poly.pdbx_strand_id
1 'polypeptide(L)'
;MQILAYLAGAFLVAQHATCSPIAKSLDLFRFYYRALPKDQVSNCTVPNCKAVECRQGFKTDVWTGCDDVLAQFQLTLEEFKLGNPAIGDECDGFVPGETYCVVRNHTHTWFLEAFNVPRNIADDGICGQQINFSKTCVGSDFGDCCGLDGKCGSGDEYCGDSCQDGNCFGGTTATSSNAAKRSVTKKPLFISENGHCAYSSGFTCKGSKLGDCCSAAGYCGDDKYHCDTYLGCQPEFGKCT
;
A
#
# COMPACT_ATOMS: atom_id res chain seq x y z
N MET A 1 -11.54 24.99 -66.53
CA MET A 1 -12.20 26.24 -66.10
C MET A 1 -13.69 25.89 -65.90
N GLN A 2 -14.08 25.52 -64.67
CA GLN A 2 -14.75 26.37 -63.65
C GLN A 2 -16.27 26.35 -63.92
N ILE A 3 -17.17 25.90 -63.02
CA ILE A 3 -17.84 26.72 -61.99
C ILE A 3 -19.04 25.93 -61.36
N LEU A 4 -19.21 26.03 -60.01
CA LEU A 4 -20.44 25.91 -59.15
C LEU A 4 -21.25 24.60 -59.11
N ALA A 5 -21.98 24.17 -58.08
CA ALA A 5 -22.31 24.50 -56.67
C ALA A 5 -23.07 23.24 -56.14
N TYR A 6 -23.13 22.90 -54.84
CA TYR A 6 -24.24 23.27 -53.94
C TYR A 6 -24.05 22.65 -52.54
N LEU A 7 -24.47 23.42 -51.54
CA LEU A 7 -24.58 23.09 -50.13
C LEU A 7 -25.77 22.17 -49.83
N ALA A 8 -25.63 21.26 -48.87
CA ALA A 8 -26.67 20.79 -47.95
C ALA A 8 -25.95 20.23 -46.71
N GLY A 9 -26.05 20.85 -45.53
CA GLY A 9 -27.19 20.68 -44.63
C GLY A 9 -26.90 19.49 -43.70
N ALA A 10 -26.27 19.70 -42.54
CA ALA A 10 -26.92 19.96 -41.26
C ALA A 10 -27.10 18.70 -40.39
N PHE A 11 -26.62 18.82 -39.15
CA PHE A 11 -27.15 18.25 -37.92
C PHE A 11 -26.88 16.76 -37.54
N LEU A 12 -26.35 16.67 -36.31
CA LEU A 12 -26.61 15.70 -35.23
C LEU A 12 -25.71 14.45 -35.10
N VAL A 13 -24.84 14.56 -34.08
CA VAL A 13 -24.79 13.71 -32.87
C VAL A 13 -24.30 12.26 -33.02
N ALA A 14 -23.28 11.97 -32.19
CA ALA A 14 -22.96 10.65 -31.61
C ALA A 14 -22.50 9.58 -32.64
N GLN A 15 -21.54 8.68 -32.39
CA GLN A 15 -21.00 8.11 -31.17
C GLN A 15 -20.01 7.00 -31.59
N HIS A 16 -19.02 6.71 -30.75
CA HIS A 16 -18.25 5.45 -30.60
C HIS A 16 -17.31 4.94 -31.72
N ALA A 17 -16.03 4.85 -31.32
CA ALA A 17 -15.09 3.73 -31.44
C ALA A 17 -14.94 3.00 -32.79
N THR A 18 -13.75 3.14 -33.39
CA THR A 18 -13.05 2.02 -34.02
C THR A 18 -11.54 2.14 -33.76
N CYS A 19 -10.94 1.05 -33.28
CA CYS A 19 -9.50 0.88 -33.12
C CYS A 19 -8.98 -0.06 -34.22
N SER A 20 -7.68 0.07 -34.54
CA SER A 20 -6.82 -0.83 -35.33
C SER A 20 -6.68 -0.54 -36.84
N PRO A 21 -5.56 -0.91 -37.51
CA PRO A 21 -4.17 -1.10 -37.07
C PRO A 21 -3.14 -0.38 -38.02
N ILE A 22 -1.85 -0.58 -37.72
CA ILE A 22 -0.65 -0.44 -38.58
C ILE A 22 0.23 0.79 -38.30
N ALA A 23 1.32 0.56 -37.57
CA ALA A 23 2.65 0.94 -38.02
C ALA A 23 3.69 -0.02 -37.43
N LYS A 24 4.06 -1.01 -38.25
CA LYS A 24 5.27 -1.83 -38.10
C LYS A 24 6.50 -0.92 -38.16
N SER A 25 7.30 -0.89 -37.10
CA SER A 25 8.75 -0.63 -37.18
C SER A 25 9.36 -0.86 -35.78
N LEU A 26 9.93 -2.05 -35.59
CA LEU A 26 10.45 -2.58 -34.32
C LEU A 26 11.77 -1.91 -33.86
N ASP A 27 12.37 -1.02 -34.66
CA ASP A 27 13.71 -0.48 -34.38
C ASP A 27 13.76 0.97 -33.86
N LEU A 28 12.66 1.74 -33.92
CA LEU A 28 12.65 3.11 -33.38
C LEU A 28 12.28 3.17 -31.88
N PHE A 29 11.51 2.21 -31.37
CA PHE A 29 11.16 2.15 -29.94
C PHE A 29 12.38 1.83 -29.07
N ARG A 30 13.35 1.05 -29.57
CA ARG A 30 14.52 0.62 -28.80
C ARG A 30 15.52 1.75 -28.50
N PHE A 31 15.51 2.82 -29.29
CA PHE A 31 16.38 3.98 -29.08
C PHE A 31 15.77 5.05 -28.15
N TYR A 32 14.44 5.15 -28.08
CA TYR A 32 13.78 6.20 -27.29
C TYR A 32 13.74 5.92 -25.77
N TYR A 33 13.84 4.65 -25.36
CA TYR A 33 13.73 4.25 -23.95
C TYR A 33 15.07 4.04 -23.22
N ARG A 34 16.22 4.26 -23.87
CA ARG A 34 17.54 4.15 -23.21
C ARG A 34 17.99 5.40 -22.44
N ALA A 35 17.15 6.43 -22.34
CA ALA A 35 17.51 7.72 -21.74
C ALA A 35 16.40 8.32 -20.86
N LEU A 36 15.71 7.52 -20.04
CA LEU A 36 14.81 8.08 -19.02
C LEU A 36 15.43 7.94 -17.62
N PRO A 37 15.84 9.05 -16.99
CA PRO A 37 16.26 9.07 -15.59
C PRO A 37 15.08 8.75 -14.65
N LYS A 38 15.43 8.24 -13.46
CA LYS A 38 14.58 7.51 -12.48
C LYS A 38 13.48 8.33 -11.78
N ASP A 39 13.13 9.50 -12.30
CA ASP A 39 12.27 10.47 -11.61
C ASP A 39 11.08 10.98 -12.45
N GLN A 40 10.84 10.48 -13.66
CA GLN A 40 9.71 10.91 -14.49
C GLN A 40 9.02 9.75 -15.25
N VAL A 41 8.24 8.93 -14.56
CA VAL A 41 7.05 8.29 -15.16
C VAL A 41 5.82 9.12 -14.78
N SER A 42 5.81 10.38 -15.22
CA SER A 42 4.68 11.29 -15.02
C SER A 42 4.35 12.15 -16.24
N ASN A 43 5.03 11.98 -17.37
CA ASN A 43 4.72 12.77 -18.56
C ASN A 43 4.60 11.93 -19.82
N CYS A 44 3.49 11.20 -19.92
CA CYS A 44 3.00 10.71 -21.20
C CYS A 44 2.24 11.84 -21.91
N THR A 45 2.86 12.52 -22.86
CA THR A 45 2.19 13.46 -23.78
C THR A 45 1.39 12.74 -24.87
N VAL A 46 0.70 11.66 -24.50
CA VAL A 46 -0.27 10.97 -25.37
C VAL A 46 -1.66 11.34 -24.86
N PRO A 47 -2.56 11.87 -25.70
CA PRO A 47 -3.94 12.11 -25.27
C PRO A 47 -4.56 10.75 -24.92
N ASN A 48 -4.80 10.49 -23.62
CA ASN A 48 -5.26 9.25 -22.95
C ASN A 48 -4.23 8.34 -22.24
N CYS A 49 -2.95 8.66 -22.15
CA CYS A 49 -2.11 7.99 -21.14
C CYS A 49 -2.28 8.70 -19.80
N LYS A 50 -3.21 8.23 -18.97
CA LYS A 50 -3.19 8.60 -17.56
C LYS A 50 -1.98 7.96 -16.90
N ALA A 51 -1.24 8.76 -16.12
CA ALA A 51 -0.11 8.27 -15.34
C ALA A 51 -0.57 7.09 -14.48
N VAL A 52 0.14 5.98 -14.56
CA VAL A 52 -0.07 4.85 -13.68
C VAL A 52 0.47 5.27 -12.32
N GLU A 53 -0.41 5.70 -11.43
CA GLU A 53 -0.04 6.03 -10.05
C GLU A 53 0.33 4.73 -9.33
N CYS A 54 1.63 4.49 -9.19
CA CYS A 54 2.11 3.37 -8.43
C CYS A 54 1.96 3.63 -6.93
N ARG A 55 1.18 2.79 -6.25
CA ARG A 55 1.01 2.82 -4.79
C ARG A 55 2.16 2.09 -4.10
N GLN A 56 2.60 0.97 -4.67
CA GLN A 56 3.68 0.16 -4.10
C GLN A 56 4.67 -0.24 -5.19
N GLY A 57 5.89 0.28 -5.07
CA GLY A 57 7.04 -0.18 -5.83
C GLY A 57 7.76 -1.29 -5.07
N PHE A 58 8.24 -2.31 -5.78
CA PHE A 58 9.07 -3.38 -5.26
C PHE A 58 10.42 -3.35 -5.95
N LYS A 59 11.50 -3.21 -5.16
CA LYS A 59 12.87 -3.24 -5.66
C LYS A 59 13.33 -4.69 -5.76
N THR A 60 13.59 -5.16 -6.98
CA THR A 60 14.11 -6.51 -7.20
C THR A 60 15.62 -6.53 -6.98
N ASP A 61 16.17 -7.68 -6.61
CA ASP A 61 17.61 -7.92 -6.68
C ASP A 61 17.99 -8.55 -8.04
N VAL A 62 19.28 -8.85 -8.24
CA VAL A 62 19.79 -9.41 -9.50
C VAL A 62 19.38 -10.87 -9.74
N TRP A 63 18.78 -11.54 -8.75
CA TRP A 63 18.37 -12.95 -8.79
C TRP A 63 16.86 -13.11 -8.90
N THR A 64 16.10 -12.07 -8.55
CA THR A 64 14.65 -12.05 -8.61
C THR A 64 14.19 -11.95 -10.07
N GLY A 65 13.46 -12.95 -10.55
CA GLY A 65 12.84 -12.98 -11.88
C GLY A 65 11.45 -12.34 -11.91
N CYS A 66 10.93 -12.12 -13.12
CA CYS A 66 9.58 -11.59 -13.31
C CYS A 66 8.52 -12.50 -12.67
N ASP A 67 8.61 -13.81 -12.90
CA ASP A 67 7.66 -14.79 -12.36
C ASP A 67 7.69 -14.85 -10.83
N ASP A 68 8.84 -14.61 -10.21
CA ASP A 68 8.96 -14.55 -8.74
C ASP A 68 8.16 -13.37 -8.19
N VAL A 69 8.24 -12.21 -8.85
CA VAL A 69 7.44 -11.02 -8.49
C VAL A 69 5.95 -11.30 -8.67
N LEU A 70 5.55 -11.90 -9.79
CA LEU A 70 4.15 -12.26 -10.04
C LEU A 70 3.62 -13.20 -8.95
N ALA A 71 4.39 -14.24 -8.59
CA ALA A 71 4.02 -15.18 -7.55
C ALA A 71 3.97 -14.54 -6.16
N GLN A 72 4.97 -13.72 -5.81
CA GLN A 72 5.09 -13.09 -4.49
C GLN A 72 3.92 -12.12 -4.22
N PHE A 73 3.51 -11.37 -5.23
CA PHE A 73 2.44 -10.37 -5.12
C PHE A 73 1.09 -10.88 -5.63
N GLN A 74 1.00 -12.16 -6.01
CA GLN A 74 -0.20 -12.80 -6.56
C GLN A 74 -0.78 -12.02 -7.76
N LEU A 75 0.09 -11.49 -8.60
CA LEU A 75 -0.27 -10.71 -9.78
C LEU A 75 -0.34 -11.59 -11.01
N THR A 76 -1.32 -11.33 -11.87
CA THR A 76 -1.24 -11.79 -13.25
C THR A 76 -0.24 -10.93 -14.03
N LEU A 77 0.37 -11.49 -15.07
CA LEU A 77 1.25 -10.72 -15.96
C LEU A 77 0.52 -9.50 -16.57
N GLU A 78 -0.77 -9.64 -16.89
CA GLU A 78 -1.58 -8.53 -17.38
C GLU A 78 -1.68 -7.39 -16.36
N GLU A 79 -1.96 -7.70 -15.09
CA GLU A 79 -2.03 -6.70 -14.01
C GLU A 79 -0.69 -6.02 -13.77
N PHE A 80 0.39 -6.78 -13.82
CA PHE A 80 1.75 -6.28 -13.64
C PHE A 80 2.17 -5.33 -14.78
N LYS A 81 1.80 -5.66 -16.03
CA LYS A 81 2.04 -4.80 -17.20
C LYS A 81 1.29 -3.47 -17.13
N LEU A 82 0.08 -3.48 -16.56
CA LEU A 82 -0.66 -2.23 -16.36
C LEU A 82 0.06 -1.29 -15.38
N GLY A 83 0.86 -1.84 -14.45
CA GLY A 83 1.77 -1.13 -13.54
C GLY A 83 3.07 -0.67 -14.21
N ASN A 84 3.53 -1.46 -15.17
CA ASN A 84 4.87 -1.40 -15.72
C ASN A 84 4.82 -1.54 -17.24
N PRO A 85 4.52 -0.46 -17.99
CA PRO A 85 4.28 -0.53 -19.43
C PRO A 85 5.48 -1.00 -20.27
N ALA A 86 6.68 -1.06 -19.68
CA ALA A 86 7.88 -1.60 -20.31
C ALA A 86 7.91 -3.15 -20.32
N ILE A 87 7.05 -3.81 -19.54
CA ILE A 87 6.95 -5.27 -19.50
C ILE A 87 6.12 -5.77 -20.68
N GLY A 88 6.69 -6.72 -21.42
CA GLY A 88 6.08 -7.38 -22.58
C GLY A 88 5.17 -8.54 -22.21
N ASP A 89 4.60 -9.17 -23.24
CA ASP A 89 3.66 -10.31 -23.11
C ASP A 89 4.30 -11.59 -22.57
N GLU A 90 5.63 -11.70 -22.62
CA GLU A 90 6.40 -12.83 -22.08
C GLU A 90 7.38 -12.36 -20.98
N CYS A 91 7.00 -11.35 -20.19
CA CYS A 91 7.90 -10.67 -19.24
C CYS A 91 9.14 -10.02 -19.88
N ASP A 92 9.18 -9.87 -21.21
CA ASP A 92 10.24 -9.14 -21.91
C ASP A 92 10.40 -7.72 -21.35
N GLY A 93 11.63 -7.25 -21.22
CA GLY A 93 11.88 -5.92 -20.65
C GLY A 93 11.86 -5.86 -19.13
N PHE A 94 11.60 -6.97 -18.43
CA PHE A 94 11.97 -7.11 -17.03
C PHE A 94 13.50 -7.13 -16.88
N VAL A 95 14.01 -6.41 -15.89
CA VAL A 95 15.42 -6.19 -15.60
C VAL A 95 15.59 -6.45 -14.10
N PRO A 96 16.24 -7.56 -13.71
CA PRO A 96 16.59 -7.81 -12.31
C PRO A 96 17.42 -6.65 -11.74
N GLY A 97 17.14 -6.25 -10.50
CA GLY A 97 17.78 -5.10 -9.88
C GLY A 97 17.05 -3.77 -10.09
N GLU A 98 15.89 -3.73 -10.74
CA GLU A 98 15.08 -2.53 -10.95
C GLU A 98 13.82 -2.51 -10.07
N THR A 99 13.16 -1.35 -10.00
CA THR A 99 11.93 -1.18 -9.20
C THR A 99 10.70 -1.33 -10.09
N TYR A 100 9.77 -2.17 -9.67
CA TYR A 100 8.53 -2.43 -10.39
C TYR A 100 7.30 -2.08 -9.56
N CYS A 101 6.28 -1.54 -10.20
CA CYS A 101 5.00 -1.31 -9.57
C CYS A 101 4.25 -2.62 -9.35
N VAL A 102 4.04 -3.00 -8.09
CA VAL A 102 3.32 -4.21 -7.71
C VAL A 102 1.92 -3.92 -7.17
N VAL A 103 1.64 -2.65 -6.81
CA VAL A 103 0.29 -2.19 -6.49
C VAL A 103 0.03 -0.84 -7.14
N ARG A 104 -1.08 -0.74 -7.89
CA ARG A 104 -1.53 0.51 -8.52
C ARG A 104 -2.61 1.20 -7.69
N ASN A 105 -2.75 2.52 -7.86
CA ASN A 105 -3.90 3.27 -7.39
C ASN A 105 -5.06 3.12 -8.40
N HIS A 106 -6.15 2.47 -8.00
CA HIS A 106 -7.34 2.34 -8.85
C HIS A 106 -8.18 3.62 -8.76
N THR A 107 -7.81 4.65 -9.53
CA THR A 107 -8.65 5.86 -9.70
C THR A 107 -9.46 5.84 -11.01
N HIS A 108 -9.71 4.66 -11.56
CA HIS A 108 -10.61 4.48 -12.70
C HIS A 108 -11.69 3.45 -12.39
N THR A 109 -12.85 3.99 -12.00
CA THR A 109 -14.14 3.33 -12.14
C THR A 109 -14.32 2.95 -13.61
N TRP A 110 -14.81 1.73 -13.87
CA TRP A 110 -15.59 1.24 -15.02
C TRP A 110 -15.28 -0.21 -15.41
N PHE A 111 -14.22 -0.86 -14.89
CA PHE A 111 -14.08 -2.31 -14.96
C PHE A 111 -13.28 -2.81 -13.75
N LEU A 112 -13.83 -3.82 -13.03
CA LEU A 112 -13.31 -4.55 -11.84
C LEU A 112 -13.94 -4.18 -10.49
N GLU A 113 -15.16 -4.67 -10.27
CA GLU A 113 -15.79 -4.84 -8.95
C GLU A 113 -15.22 -6.05 -8.18
N ALA A 114 -13.91 -6.09 -7.94
CA ALA A 114 -13.33 -7.11 -7.06
C ALA A 114 -12.37 -6.57 -5.98
N PHE A 115 -11.71 -5.41 -6.19
CA PHE A 115 -10.67 -4.95 -5.24
C PHE A 115 -10.62 -3.45 -4.98
N ASN A 116 -11.69 -2.70 -5.29
CA ASN A 116 -11.87 -1.34 -4.79
C ASN A 116 -13.11 -1.25 -3.90
N VAL A 117 -13.21 -2.18 -2.95
CA VAL A 117 -14.10 -2.01 -1.81
C VAL A 117 -13.53 -0.83 -1.00
N PRO A 118 -14.25 0.28 -0.81
CA PRO A 118 -13.86 1.25 0.20
C PRO A 118 -13.72 0.50 1.52
N ARG A 119 -12.47 0.24 1.92
CA ARG A 119 -12.19 -0.48 3.14
C ARG A 119 -12.51 0.42 4.30
N ASN A 120 -13.19 -0.13 5.30
CA ASN A 120 -13.40 0.59 6.54
C ASN A 120 -12.03 0.93 7.14
N ILE A 121 -11.91 2.14 7.67
CA ILE A 121 -10.73 2.54 8.43
C ILE A 121 -10.61 1.60 9.64
N ALA A 122 -9.40 1.12 9.89
CA ALA A 122 -9.10 0.25 11.02
C ALA A 122 -9.28 1.03 12.33
N ASP A 123 -10.45 0.84 12.95
CA ASP A 123 -10.86 1.42 14.23
C ASP A 123 -10.33 0.64 15.45
N ASP A 124 -9.93 -0.61 15.22
CA ASP A 124 -9.24 -1.49 16.17
C ASP A 124 -7.73 -1.61 15.92
N GLY A 125 -7.22 -0.88 14.92
CA GLY A 125 -5.80 -0.87 14.56
C GLY A 125 -5.30 -2.19 13.96
N ILE A 126 -6.19 -3.09 13.52
CA ILE A 126 -5.83 -4.35 12.85
C ILE A 126 -5.89 -4.15 11.35
N CYS A 127 -4.89 -4.66 10.64
CA CYS A 127 -4.74 -4.51 9.19
C CYS A 127 -4.00 -5.70 8.57
N GLY A 128 -3.82 -5.64 7.24
CA GLY A 128 -2.91 -6.54 6.53
C GLY A 128 -3.51 -7.91 6.23
N GLN A 129 -2.62 -8.86 5.93
CA GLN A 129 -3.00 -10.21 5.52
C GLN A 129 -3.80 -10.98 6.59
N GLN A 130 -3.55 -10.67 7.86
CA GLN A 130 -4.18 -11.31 9.03
C GLN A 130 -5.71 -11.20 9.01
N ILE A 131 -6.24 -10.14 8.39
CA ILE A 131 -7.67 -9.92 8.19
C ILE A 131 -8.05 -9.90 6.71
N ASN A 132 -7.25 -10.56 5.87
CA ASN A 132 -7.40 -10.61 4.43
C ASN A 132 -7.57 -9.22 3.80
N PHE A 133 -6.79 -8.24 4.28
CA PHE A 133 -6.85 -6.84 3.85
C PHE A 133 -8.27 -6.27 3.85
N SER A 134 -9.12 -6.61 4.82
CA SER A 134 -10.52 -6.16 4.88
C SER A 134 -10.69 -4.72 5.42
N LYS A 135 -9.66 -4.18 6.09
CA LYS A 135 -9.62 -2.79 6.59
C LYS A 135 -8.39 -2.04 6.08
N THR A 136 -8.38 -0.71 6.19
CA THR A 136 -7.25 0.16 5.82
C THR A 136 -6.75 0.98 7.00
N CYS A 137 -5.44 1.20 7.10
CA CYS A 137 -4.84 2.10 8.08
C CYS A 137 -4.87 3.56 7.65
N VAL A 138 -5.04 3.84 6.35
CA VAL A 138 -5.04 5.21 5.82
C VAL A 138 -6.18 6.02 6.43
N GLY A 139 -5.84 7.10 7.13
CA GLY A 139 -6.77 7.96 7.86
C GLY A 139 -7.15 7.45 9.25
N SER A 140 -6.52 6.39 9.74
CA SER A 140 -6.74 5.86 11.09
C SER A 140 -5.98 6.67 12.15
N ASP A 141 -6.52 6.70 13.37
CA ASP A 141 -5.87 7.32 14.53
C ASP A 141 -4.58 6.58 14.97
N PHE A 142 -4.36 5.35 14.51
CA PHE A 142 -3.15 4.58 14.79
C PHE A 142 -1.99 4.94 13.87
N GLY A 143 -2.28 5.51 12.69
CA GLY A 143 -1.31 5.80 11.64
C GLY A 143 -1.67 5.13 10.32
N ASP A 144 -1.06 5.60 9.24
CA ASP A 144 -1.47 5.28 7.86
C ASP A 144 -0.87 4.00 7.29
N CYS A 145 0.06 3.35 8.01
CA CYS A 145 0.81 2.20 7.51
C CYS A 145 0.41 0.93 8.25
N CYS A 146 0.31 -0.17 7.53
CA CYS A 146 0.11 -1.48 8.08
C CYS A 146 1.46 -2.20 8.22
N GLY A 147 1.95 -2.37 9.44
CA GLY A 147 3.18 -3.11 9.72
C GLY A 147 3.03 -4.61 9.48
N LEU A 148 4.15 -5.33 9.45
CA LEU A 148 4.21 -6.78 9.20
C LEU A 148 3.39 -7.62 10.20
N ASP A 149 3.25 -7.13 11.42
CA ASP A 149 2.49 -7.75 12.49
C ASP A 149 0.96 -7.57 12.34
N GLY A 150 0.51 -6.87 11.29
CA GLY A 150 -0.90 -6.62 11.02
C GLY A 150 -1.47 -5.51 11.90
N LYS A 151 -0.62 -4.56 12.29
CA LYS A 151 -1.02 -3.39 13.08
C LYS A 151 -0.85 -2.09 12.31
N CYS A 152 -1.84 -1.22 12.47
CA CYS A 152 -1.73 0.14 11.98
C CYS A 152 -0.78 0.95 12.85
N GLY A 153 0.06 1.75 12.20
CA GLY A 153 1.06 2.55 12.87
C GLY A 153 1.68 3.62 11.97
N SER A 154 2.62 4.36 12.53
CA SER A 154 3.41 5.39 11.85
C SER A 154 4.89 5.19 12.15
N GLY A 155 5.76 5.63 11.23
CA GLY A 155 7.22 5.47 11.37
C GLY A 155 7.74 4.17 10.78
N ASP A 156 9.06 4.04 10.69
CA ASP A 156 9.74 3.01 9.89
C ASP A 156 9.39 1.56 10.27
N GLU A 157 9.02 1.29 11.52
CA GLU A 157 8.56 -0.04 11.94
C GLU A 157 7.29 -0.48 11.20
N TYR A 158 6.40 0.47 10.90
CA TYR A 158 5.13 0.23 10.22
C TYR A 158 5.18 0.59 8.74
N CYS A 159 5.93 1.64 8.39
CA CYS A 159 6.01 2.27 7.08
C CYS A 159 7.34 1.99 6.36
N GLY A 160 8.17 1.10 6.86
CA GLY A 160 9.42 0.69 6.22
C GLY A 160 9.20 -0.47 5.24
N ASP A 161 10.28 -1.18 4.93
CA ASP A 161 10.29 -2.28 3.95
C ASP A 161 9.28 -3.41 4.26
N SER A 162 8.88 -3.54 5.52
CA SER A 162 7.95 -4.58 6.00
C SER A 162 6.48 -4.15 6.02
N CYS A 163 6.17 -2.98 5.46
CA CYS A 163 4.80 -2.49 5.37
C CYS A 163 3.97 -3.31 4.36
N GLN A 164 2.82 -3.79 4.80
CA GLN A 164 1.93 -4.65 4.02
C GLN A 164 0.90 -3.86 3.20
N ASP A 165 0.42 -2.72 3.72
CA ASP A 165 -0.65 -1.91 3.13
C ASP A 165 -0.63 -0.48 3.71
N GLY A 166 -1.31 0.47 3.06
CA GLY A 166 -1.35 1.86 3.48
C GLY A 166 -0.23 2.70 2.89
N ASN A 167 0.35 3.64 3.66
CA ASN A 167 1.33 4.60 3.16
C ASN A 167 2.79 4.15 3.37
N CYS A 168 3.10 2.95 2.85
CA CYS A 168 4.30 2.14 3.12
C CYS A 168 5.66 2.71 2.73
N PHE A 169 5.73 3.87 2.11
CA PHE A 169 6.97 4.55 1.80
C PHE A 169 6.66 6.03 1.95
N GLY A 170 6.91 6.55 3.15
CA GLY A 170 6.59 7.92 3.54
C GLY A 170 6.90 8.87 2.38
N GLY A 171 5.84 9.32 1.70
CA GLY A 171 5.99 10.21 0.55
C GLY A 171 6.83 11.39 1.00
N THR A 172 7.93 11.63 0.29
CA THR A 172 8.80 12.79 0.46
C THR A 172 8.05 14.06 0.09
N THR A 173 7.17 14.49 0.97
CA THR A 173 6.62 15.84 1.09
C THR A 173 6.47 16.10 2.58
N ALA A 174 7.62 16.33 3.22
CA ALA A 174 7.64 17.15 4.41
C ALA A 174 7.07 18.53 4.03
N THR A 175 5.79 18.75 4.31
CA THR A 175 5.36 20.05 4.81
C THR A 175 5.22 19.91 6.31
N SER A 176 6.33 20.28 6.96
CA SER A 176 6.35 21.00 8.23
C SER A 176 5.60 20.36 9.40
N SER A 177 6.37 19.54 10.13
CA SER A 177 6.58 19.69 11.58
C SER A 177 5.53 20.53 12.32
N ASN A 178 4.72 19.86 13.13
CA ASN A 178 4.77 20.23 14.53
C ASN A 178 5.43 19.08 15.31
N ALA A 179 6.32 19.52 16.20
CA ALA A 179 7.11 18.73 17.15
C ALA A 179 6.36 17.51 17.68
N ALA A 180 7.12 16.44 17.96
CA ALA A 180 6.77 15.29 18.80
C ALA A 180 5.37 15.42 19.42
N LYS A 181 4.34 14.91 18.73
CA LYS A 181 3.06 14.67 19.39
C LYS A 181 3.23 13.43 20.24
N ARG A 182 3.87 13.61 21.39
CA ARG A 182 3.74 12.67 22.49
C ARG A 182 2.26 12.57 22.82
N SER A 183 1.86 11.32 23.02
CA SER A 183 0.56 10.88 23.49
C SER A 183 -0.54 10.95 22.43
N VAL A 184 -0.74 9.81 21.76
CA VAL A 184 -2.08 9.20 21.73
C VAL A 184 -2.66 9.46 23.12
N THR A 185 -3.75 10.22 23.23
CA THR A 185 -4.61 10.10 24.41
C THR A 185 -5.15 8.68 24.34
N LYS A 186 -4.33 7.77 24.86
CA LYS A 186 -4.62 6.35 24.99
C LYS A 186 -6.01 6.31 25.61
N LYS A 187 -6.96 5.66 24.93
CA LYS A 187 -8.25 5.34 25.53
C LYS A 187 -7.97 4.90 26.97
N PRO A 188 -8.59 5.52 27.99
CA PRO A 188 -8.26 5.20 29.38
C PRO A 188 -8.36 3.69 29.58
N LEU A 189 -7.23 3.08 29.93
CA LEU A 189 -7.16 1.67 30.26
C LEU A 189 -7.66 1.49 31.69
N PHE A 190 -8.54 0.53 31.91
CA PHE A 190 -9.00 0.19 33.25
C PHE A 190 -7.97 -0.69 33.95
N ILE A 191 -7.76 -0.50 35.25
CA ILE A 191 -6.93 -1.43 36.03
C ILE A 191 -7.59 -2.80 36.00
N SER A 192 -6.83 -3.83 35.65
CA SER A 192 -7.34 -5.18 35.52
C SER A 192 -7.73 -5.76 36.87
N GLU A 193 -9.01 -6.11 37.01
CA GLU A 193 -9.55 -6.82 38.19
C GLU A 193 -9.70 -8.33 37.92
N ASN A 194 -9.72 -8.74 36.65
CA ASN A 194 -9.92 -10.12 36.21
C ASN A 194 -8.63 -10.79 35.69
N GLY A 195 -7.51 -10.06 35.67
CA GLY A 195 -6.21 -10.57 35.27
C GLY A 195 -5.97 -10.51 33.77
N HIS A 196 -6.91 -10.01 32.97
CA HIS A 196 -6.68 -9.78 31.53
C HIS A 196 -6.07 -8.40 31.28
N CYS A 197 -5.22 -8.32 30.27
CA CYS A 197 -4.60 -7.08 29.79
C CYS A 197 -4.43 -7.13 28.26
N ALA A 198 -3.72 -6.17 27.67
CA ALA A 198 -3.55 -5.95 26.23
C ALA A 198 -4.68 -5.17 25.55
N TYR A 199 -4.41 -4.80 24.29
CA TYR A 199 -5.25 -3.92 23.46
C TYR A 199 -6.68 -4.46 23.28
N SER A 200 -6.82 -5.77 23.06
CA SER A 200 -8.11 -6.45 22.88
C SER A 200 -8.97 -6.50 24.15
N SER A 201 -8.37 -6.34 25.33
CA SER A 201 -9.06 -6.40 26.61
C SER A 201 -9.51 -5.01 27.11
N GLY A 202 -8.80 -3.94 26.73
CA GLY A 202 -9.00 -2.60 27.27
C GLY A 202 -8.51 -2.41 28.72
N PHE A 203 -7.73 -3.35 29.26
CA PHE A 203 -7.22 -3.33 30.63
C PHE A 203 -5.70 -3.18 30.70
N THR A 204 -5.22 -2.63 31.83
CA THR A 204 -3.80 -2.56 32.20
C THR A 204 -3.54 -3.26 33.52
N CYS A 205 -2.39 -3.90 33.64
CA CYS A 205 -1.90 -4.50 34.87
C CYS A 205 -1.25 -3.46 35.82
N LYS A 206 -0.94 -2.25 35.34
CA LYS A 206 -0.31 -1.19 36.16
C LYS A 206 -1.23 -0.82 37.34
N GLY A 207 -0.83 -1.18 38.55
CA GLY A 207 -1.59 -0.97 39.78
C GLY A 207 -2.61 -2.07 40.10
N SER A 208 -2.61 -3.19 39.36
CA SER A 208 -3.46 -4.34 39.66
C SER A 208 -2.92 -5.13 40.86
N LYS A 209 -3.83 -5.76 41.62
CA LYS A 209 -3.48 -6.71 42.69
C LYS A 209 -3.06 -8.08 42.16
N LEU A 210 -3.27 -8.33 40.87
CA LEU A 210 -2.93 -9.58 40.18
C LEU A 210 -1.52 -9.50 39.56
N GLY A 211 -0.89 -8.34 39.68
CA GLY A 211 0.47 -8.08 39.28
C GLY A 211 0.59 -6.96 38.27
N ASP A 212 1.76 -6.36 38.21
CA ASP A 212 2.00 -5.12 37.46
C ASP A 212 2.38 -5.35 35.99
N CYS A 213 2.80 -6.56 35.63
CA CYS A 213 3.31 -6.90 34.31
C CYS A 213 2.22 -7.53 33.45
N CYS A 214 2.21 -7.22 32.15
CA CYS A 214 1.26 -7.80 31.19
C CYS A 214 2.03 -8.73 30.26
N SER A 215 1.81 -10.04 30.37
CA SER A 215 2.53 -11.04 29.56
C SER A 215 2.16 -10.99 28.09
N ALA A 216 2.94 -11.66 27.23
CA ALA A 216 2.61 -11.83 25.81
C ALA A 216 1.23 -12.47 25.59
N ALA A 217 0.79 -13.31 26.53
CA ALA A 217 -0.50 -13.98 26.48
C ALA A 217 -1.69 -13.08 26.90
N GLY A 218 -1.44 -11.83 27.31
CA GLY A 218 -2.49 -10.88 27.72
C GLY A 218 -3.00 -11.12 29.14
N TYR A 219 -2.12 -11.56 30.04
CA TYR A 219 -2.44 -11.78 31.46
C TYR A 219 -1.54 -10.99 32.40
N CYS A 220 -2.10 -10.56 33.53
CA CYS A 220 -1.38 -9.88 34.60
C CYS A 220 -0.61 -10.86 35.49
N GLY A 221 0.60 -10.47 35.87
CA GLY A 221 1.44 -11.20 36.81
C GLY A 221 2.66 -10.41 37.23
N ASP A 222 3.45 -11.00 38.13
CA ASP A 222 4.65 -10.39 38.74
C ASP A 222 5.92 -11.23 38.56
N ASP A 223 5.79 -12.41 37.96
CA ASP A 223 6.93 -13.29 37.74
C ASP A 223 7.68 -12.95 36.45
N LYS A 224 8.86 -13.56 36.29
CA LYS A 224 9.70 -13.36 35.11
C LYS A 224 8.97 -13.62 33.78
N TYR A 225 8.03 -14.56 33.72
CA TYR A 225 7.32 -14.89 32.48
C TYR A 225 6.32 -13.80 32.08
N HIS A 226 5.89 -12.98 33.03
CA HIS A 226 5.01 -11.84 32.81
C HIS A 226 5.78 -10.55 32.57
N CYS A 227 6.90 -10.36 33.27
CA CYS A 227 7.63 -9.10 33.31
C CYS A 227 8.80 -9.02 32.32
N ASP A 228 9.37 -10.14 31.89
CA ASP A 228 10.55 -10.14 31.03
C ASP A 228 10.19 -9.66 29.62
N THR A 229 10.88 -8.59 29.19
CA THR A 229 10.68 -7.98 27.87
C THR A 229 10.97 -8.98 26.73
N TYR A 230 11.94 -9.88 26.91
CA TYR A 230 12.29 -10.91 25.91
C TYR A 230 11.28 -12.04 25.84
N LEU A 231 10.47 -12.23 26.89
CA LEU A 231 9.35 -13.17 26.88
C LEU A 231 8.04 -12.52 26.41
N GLY A 232 8.11 -11.28 25.91
CA GLY A 232 7.03 -10.57 25.26
C GLY A 232 6.10 -9.83 26.23
N CYS A 233 6.63 -9.37 27.38
CA CYS A 233 5.91 -8.43 28.23
C CYS A 233 5.48 -7.18 27.42
N GLN A 234 4.24 -6.73 27.61
CA GLN A 234 3.64 -5.63 26.86
C GLN A 234 3.77 -4.31 27.65
N PRO A 235 4.76 -3.44 27.36
CA PRO A 235 5.10 -2.26 28.18
C PRO A 235 4.01 -1.18 28.17
N GLU A 236 3.16 -1.25 27.16
CA GLU A 236 1.95 -0.46 27.01
C GLU A 236 0.89 -0.76 28.07
N PHE A 237 0.81 -2.00 28.54
CA PHE A 237 -0.25 -2.52 29.41
C PHE A 237 0.26 -3.00 30.77
N GLY A 238 1.57 -3.10 30.98
CA GLY A 238 2.20 -3.46 32.26
C GLY A 238 3.57 -2.83 32.47
N LYS A 239 4.23 -3.14 33.59
CA LYS A 239 5.64 -2.80 33.86
C LYS A 239 6.51 -3.95 33.37
N CYS A 240 7.37 -3.71 32.38
CA CYS A 240 8.29 -4.72 31.88
C CYS A 240 9.71 -4.43 32.38
N THR A 241 10.49 -5.49 32.58
CA THR A 241 11.88 -5.46 33.06
C THR A 241 12.81 -6.19 32.10
#